data_AF-A0A8B8ZNE9-F1
#
_entry.id   AF-A0A8B8ZNE9-F1
#
_cell.length_a   1.000
_cell.length_b   1.000
_cell.length_c   1.000
_cell.angle_alpha   90.00
_cell.angle_beta   90.00
_cell.angle_gamma   90.00
#
_symmetry.space_group_name_H-M   'P 1'
#
loop_
_entity.id
_entity.type
_entity.pdbx_description
1 polymer ?
#
loop_
_entity_poly.entity_id
_entity_poly.type
_entity_poly.pdbx_seq_one_letter_code
_entity_poly.pdbx_strand_id
1 'polypeptide(L)'
;MMELLGMMPRKIALGGRYSRAFFNRYGDLRHIRRLKFWPLHKVLIEKYNFNERDAKDIADFLVPVLDFVPEKRPTASQLLQHPWIDAGPLLREPCVPPTDQRQPSVSEKQRKERDEKEEMAVGLGNMAIDGAA
;
A
#
# COMPACT_ATOMS: atom_id res chain seq x y z
N MET A 1 12.95 23.07 7.87
CA MET A 1 12.20 22.32 8.91
C MET A 1 11.35 23.27 9.76
N MET A 2 11.92 24.29 10.42
CA MET A 2 11.13 25.24 11.22
C MET A 2 10.13 26.08 10.42
N GLU A 3 10.44 26.41 9.16
CA GLU A 3 9.50 27.12 8.28
C GLU A 3 8.21 26.32 8.01
N LEU A 4 8.27 24.99 8.05
CA LEU A 4 7.16 24.10 7.75
C LEU A 4 6.38 23.70 9.01
N LEU A 5 7.11 23.38 10.09
CA LEU A 5 6.56 22.78 11.31
C LEU A 5 6.45 23.76 12.48
N GLY A 6 6.88 25.01 12.29
CA GLY A 6 6.95 26.02 13.34
C GLY A 6 8.26 26.01 14.13
N MET A 7 8.28 26.75 15.23
CA MET A 7 9.48 26.92 16.04
C MET A 7 9.87 25.63 16.75
N MET A 8 11.15 25.29 16.69
CA MET A 8 11.69 24.12 17.39
C MET A 8 11.74 24.39 18.91
N PRO A 9 11.27 23.47 19.77
CA PRO A 9 11.39 23.60 21.22
C PRO A 9 12.86 23.73 21.65
N ARG A 10 13.13 24.68 22.55
CA ARG A 10 14.50 24.99 23.01
C ARG A 10 15.26 23.76 23.54
N LYS A 11 14.57 22.85 24.24
CA LYS A 11 15.17 21.61 24.76
C LYS A 11 15.75 20.73 23.63
N ILE A 12 15.03 20.63 22.51
CA ILE A 12 15.47 19.88 21.34
C ILE A 12 16.57 20.65 20.60
N ALA A 13 16.36 21.96 20.39
CA ALA A 13 17.32 22.82 19.68
C ALA A 13 18.70 22.83 20.32
N LEU A 14 18.78 22.77 21.66
CA LEU A 14 20.05 22.83 22.41
C LEU A 14 20.60 21.46 22.83
N GLY A 15 19.82 20.38 22.71
CA GLY A 15 20.21 19.04 23.18
C GLY A 15 21.10 18.25 22.22
N GLY A 16 21.27 18.70 20.98
CA GLY A 16 22.04 17.99 19.96
C GLY A 16 23.55 18.22 20.05
N ARG A 17 24.34 17.22 19.64
CA ARG A 17 25.81 17.31 19.54
C ARG A 17 26.29 18.52 18.74
N TYR A 18 25.57 18.86 17.68
CA TYR A 18 25.91 19.97 16.77
C TYR A 18 25.10 21.24 17.04
N SER A 19 24.29 21.29 18.10
CA SER A 19 23.39 22.42 18.38
C SER A 19 24.08 23.78 18.44
N ARG A 20 25.31 23.82 18.96
CA ARG A 20 26.09 25.06 19.09
C ARG A 20 26.44 25.71 17.75
N ALA A 21 26.53 24.94 16.66
CA ALA A 21 26.83 25.47 15.33
C ALA A 21 25.63 26.17 14.69
N PHE A 22 24.41 25.73 15.01
CA PHE A 22 23.18 26.22 14.38
C PHE A 22 22.40 27.20 15.26
N PHE A 23 22.38 27.00 16.58
CA PHE A 23 21.51 27.71 17.50
C PHE A 23 22.27 28.61 18.47
N ASN A 24 21.66 29.76 18.82
CA ASN A 24 22.09 30.63 19.90
C ASN A 24 21.67 30.05 21.27
N ARG A 25 22.03 30.70 22.38
CA ARG A 25 21.66 30.24 23.75
C ARG A 25 20.15 30.27 24.04
N TYR A 26 19.40 31.01 23.24
CA TYR A 26 17.95 31.17 23.35
C TYR A 26 17.18 30.11 22.54
N GLY A 27 17.82 29.44 21.59
CA GLY A 27 17.21 28.43 20.72
C GLY A 27 16.90 28.93 19.30
N ASP A 28 17.32 30.13 18.92
CA ASP A 28 17.14 30.67 17.56
C ASP A 28 18.33 30.36 16.66
N LEU A 29 18.10 30.35 15.35
CA LEU A 29 19.17 30.14 14.37
C LEU A 29 20.17 31.30 14.37
N ARG A 30 21.46 30.98 14.36
CA ARG A 30 22.55 31.97 14.36
C ARG A 30 22.64 32.75 13.05
N HIS A 31 22.56 32.05 11.94
CA HIS A 31 22.87 32.60 10.62
C HIS A 31 21.62 33.00 9.83
N ILE A 32 20.44 32.54 10.24
CA ILE A 32 19.16 32.80 9.55
C ILE A 32 18.29 33.68 10.45
N ARG A 33 18.11 34.94 10.06
CA ARG A 33 17.33 35.93 10.83
C ARG A 33 15.86 36.02 10.44
N ARG A 34 15.52 35.57 9.23
CA ARG A 34 14.16 35.64 8.69
C ARG A 34 13.74 34.25 8.24
N LEU A 35 12.76 33.69 8.91
CA LEU A 35 12.11 32.45 8.52
C LEU A 35 10.81 32.80 7.79
N LYS A 36 10.59 32.20 6.63
CA LYS A 36 9.34 32.33 5.89
C LYS A 36 8.48 31.12 6.20
N PHE A 37 7.54 31.29 7.12
CA PHE A 37 6.66 30.18 7.50
C PHE A 37 5.69 29.85 6.37
N TRP A 38 5.70 28.60 5.96
CA TRP A 38 4.77 28.05 4.99
C TRP A 38 4.34 26.65 5.48
N PRO A 39 3.24 26.55 6.24
CA PRO A 39 2.82 25.30 6.86
C PRO A 39 2.40 24.28 5.82
N LEU A 40 2.54 22.99 6.15
CA LEU A 40 2.36 21.89 5.20
C LEU A 40 1.02 21.91 4.47
N HIS A 41 -0.09 22.15 5.17
CA HIS A 41 -1.41 22.25 4.55
C HIS A 41 -1.46 23.33 3.45
N LYS A 42 -0.85 24.51 3.68
CA LYS A 42 -0.81 25.59 2.68
C LYS A 42 0.07 25.23 1.50
N VAL A 43 1.20 24.58 1.76
CA VAL A 43 2.07 24.08 0.69
C VAL A 43 1.29 23.10 -0.20
N LEU A 44 0.54 22.17 0.39
CA LEU A 44 -0.26 21.20 -0.35
C LEU A 44 -1.32 21.87 -1.23
N ILE A 45 -2.02 22.87 -0.71
CA ILE A 45 -3.04 23.61 -1.48
C ILE A 45 -2.39 24.49 -2.56
N GLU A 46 -1.48 25.38 -2.17
CA GLU A 46 -0.99 26.44 -3.05
C GLU A 46 0.04 25.95 -4.08
N LYS A 47 0.90 24.98 -3.69
CA LYS A 47 1.97 24.49 -4.56
C LYS A 47 1.57 23.23 -5.32
N TYR A 48 0.76 22.36 -4.70
CA TYR A 48 0.40 21.06 -5.25
C TYR A 48 -1.07 20.98 -5.67
N ASN A 49 -1.85 22.06 -5.54
CA ASN A 49 -3.26 22.14 -5.95
C ASN A 49 -4.13 21.04 -5.33
N PHE A 50 -3.82 20.61 -4.10
CA PHE A 50 -4.70 19.71 -3.36
C PHE A 50 -5.97 20.43 -2.94
N ASN A 51 -7.07 19.67 -2.85
CA ASN A 51 -8.28 20.14 -2.21
C ASN A 51 -7.99 20.41 -0.72
N GLU A 52 -8.71 21.34 -0.12
CA GLU A 52 -8.51 21.72 1.28
C GLU A 52 -8.70 20.53 2.24
N ARG A 53 -9.66 19.65 1.94
CA ARG A 53 -9.92 18.43 2.73
C ARG A 53 -8.74 17.45 2.65
N ASP A 54 -8.34 17.08 1.44
CA ASP A 54 -7.24 16.13 1.22
C ASP A 54 -5.92 16.68 1.79
N ALA A 55 -5.66 17.97 1.59
CA ALA A 55 -4.49 18.65 2.16
C ALA A 55 -4.49 18.61 3.69
N LYS A 56 -5.66 18.80 4.31
CA LYS A 56 -5.81 18.71 5.76
C LYS A 56 -5.60 17.28 6.25
N ASP A 57 -6.18 16.27 5.60
CA ASP A 57 -6.05 14.87 6.02
C ASP A 57 -4.60 14.37 5.91
N ILE A 58 -3.89 14.77 4.86
CA ILE A 58 -2.45 14.50 4.70
C ILE A 58 -1.64 15.23 5.77
N ALA A 59 -1.95 16.50 6.04
CA ALA A 59 -1.25 17.28 7.05
C ALA A 59 -1.47 16.72 8.46
N ASP A 60 -2.69 16.31 8.79
CA ASP A 60 -3.05 15.69 10.06
C ASP A 60 -2.30 14.36 10.27
N PHE A 61 -2.06 13.61 9.18
CA PHE A 61 -1.21 12.42 9.22
C PHE A 61 0.29 12.76 9.40
N LEU A 62 0.84 13.68 8.59
CA LEU A 62 2.29 13.90 8.51
C LEU A 62 2.85 14.78 9.64
N VAL A 63 2.10 15.76 10.12
CA VAL A 63 2.59 16.71 11.14
C VAL A 63 3.00 15.99 12.44
N PRO A 64 2.22 15.05 13.00
CA PRO A 64 2.62 14.29 14.19
C PRO A 64 3.87 13.43 13.96
N VAL A 65 4.03 12.85 12.76
CA VAL A 65 5.20 12.04 12.39
C VAL A 65 6.47 12.88 12.39
N LEU A 66 6.34 14.16 12.05
CA LEU A 66 7.45 15.10 11.90
C LEU A 66 7.73 15.91 13.18
N ASP A 67 7.09 15.60 14.32
CA ASP A 67 7.31 16.35 15.57
C ASP A 67 8.81 16.41 15.93
N PHE A 68 9.25 17.58 16.43
CA PHE A 68 10.63 17.77 16.86
C PHE A 68 11.01 16.90 18.06
N VAL A 69 10.06 16.57 18.93
CA VAL A 69 10.25 15.73 20.10
C VAL A 69 10.01 14.28 19.70
N PRO A 70 11.04 13.41 19.71
CA PRO A 70 10.88 12.02 19.28
C PRO A 70 9.84 11.24 20.11
N GLU A 71 9.74 11.54 21.41
CA GLU A 71 8.80 10.90 22.34
C GLU A 71 7.33 11.18 22.01
N LYS A 72 7.04 12.26 21.28
CA LYS A 72 5.68 12.61 20.86
C LYS A 72 5.30 11.99 19.52
N ARG A 73 6.27 11.43 18.78
CA ARG A 73 5.99 10.85 17.47
C ARG A 73 5.19 9.57 17.64
N PRO A 74 4.09 9.39 16.88
CA PRO A 74 3.35 8.15 16.90
C PRO A 74 4.21 6.99 16.38
N THR A 75 3.97 5.79 16.90
CA THR A 75 4.61 4.58 16.38
C THR A 75 4.05 4.21 15.01
N ALA A 76 4.82 3.45 14.22
CA ALA A 76 4.35 2.96 12.92
C ALA A 76 3.02 2.18 13.03
N SER A 77 2.85 1.38 14.09
CA SER A 77 1.60 0.65 14.35
C SER A 77 0.39 1.55 14.61
N GLN A 78 0.60 2.71 15.24
CA GLN A 78 -0.46 3.71 15.44
C GLN A 78 -0.79 4.43 14.13
N LEU A 79 0.23 4.73 13.31
CA LEU A 79 0.04 5.41 12.02
C LEU A 79 -0.74 4.57 11.00
N LEU A 80 -0.61 3.24 11.04
CA LEU A 80 -1.39 2.34 10.20
C LEU A 80 -2.90 2.39 10.48
N GLN A 81 -3.31 2.89 11.65
CA GLN A 81 -4.72 3.06 12.03
C GLN A 81 -5.27 4.44 11.65
N HIS A 82 -4.44 5.31 11.09
CA HIS A 82 -4.86 6.67 10.74
C HIS A 82 -5.83 6.64 9.55
N PRO A 83 -6.95 7.40 9.58
CA PRO A 83 -7.97 7.37 8.53
C PRO A 83 -7.44 7.65 7.12
N TRP A 84 -6.37 8.44 7.02
CA TRP A 84 -5.71 8.75 5.74
C TRP A 84 -5.06 7.53 5.08
N ILE A 85 -4.57 6.56 5.86
CA ILE A 85 -3.97 5.30 5.36
C ILE A 85 -5.00 4.18 5.26
N ASP A 86 -6.14 4.28 5.95
CA ASP A 86 -7.22 3.28 5.88
C ASP A 86 -7.93 3.37 4.52
N ALA A 87 -7.24 2.90 3.49
CA ALA A 87 -7.89 2.41 2.29
C ALA A 87 -8.86 1.33 2.78
N GLY A 88 -10.15 1.54 2.54
CA GLY A 88 -11.21 0.63 2.95
C GLY A 88 -10.97 -0.83 2.53
N PRO A 89 -11.91 -1.74 2.78
CA PRO A 89 -11.70 -3.21 2.79
C PRO A 89 -10.95 -3.83 1.59
N LEU A 90 -10.84 -3.15 0.45
CA LEU A 90 -10.15 -3.59 -0.76
C LEU A 90 -8.61 -3.75 -0.63
N LEU A 91 -7.96 -3.23 0.41
CA LEU A 91 -6.50 -3.42 0.64
C LEU A 91 -6.15 -4.24 1.88
N ARG A 92 -7.15 -4.81 2.58
CA ARG A 92 -6.91 -5.64 3.77
C ARG A 92 -6.74 -7.12 3.48
N GLU A 93 -6.93 -7.55 2.23
CA GLU A 93 -6.60 -8.93 1.87
C GLU A 93 -5.08 -9.07 1.79
N PRO A 94 -4.46 -9.93 2.62
CA PRO A 94 -3.13 -10.42 2.32
C PRO A 94 -3.19 -11.00 0.90
N CYS A 95 -2.18 -10.77 0.08
CA CYS A 95 -2.03 -11.49 -1.18
C CYS A 95 -1.87 -12.97 -0.83
N VAL A 96 -2.98 -13.68 -0.69
CA VAL A 96 -2.99 -15.14 -0.62
C VAL A 96 -2.68 -15.54 -2.06
N PRO A 97 -1.50 -16.12 -2.36
CA PRO A 97 -1.30 -16.69 -3.68
C PRO A 97 -2.47 -17.65 -3.92
N PRO A 98 -3.10 -17.64 -5.11
CA PRO A 98 -4.21 -18.53 -5.39
C PRO A 98 -3.73 -19.95 -5.14
N THR A 99 -4.17 -20.52 -4.02
CA THR A 99 -4.08 -21.95 -3.80
C THR A 99 -4.94 -22.55 -4.88
N ASP A 100 -4.32 -23.34 -5.75
CA ASP A 100 -4.88 -23.98 -6.93
C ASP A 100 -6.16 -24.75 -6.56
N GLN A 101 -7.29 -24.04 -6.46
CA GLN A 101 -8.61 -24.63 -6.52
C GLN A 101 -8.88 -24.88 -8.00
N ARG A 102 -8.19 -25.90 -8.55
CA ARG A 102 -8.67 -26.60 -9.73
C ARG A 102 -10.05 -27.13 -9.38
N GLN A 103 -11.06 -26.37 -9.77
CA GLN A 103 -12.34 -26.95 -10.12
C GLN A 103 -12.07 -27.95 -11.24
N PRO A 104 -12.53 -29.22 -11.14
CA PRO A 104 -12.44 -30.15 -12.24
C PRO A 104 -13.34 -29.64 -13.36
N SER A 105 -12.74 -28.89 -14.29
CA SER A 105 -13.37 -28.47 -15.53
C SER A 105 -13.68 -29.72 -16.35
N VAL A 106 -14.97 -29.99 -16.47
CA VAL A 106 -15.65 -30.89 -17.42
C VAL A 106 -14.86 -31.03 -18.73
N SER A 107 -13.97 -32.01 -18.83
CA SER A 107 -13.25 -32.34 -20.09
C SER A 107 -12.69 -33.76 -20.14
N GLU A 108 -12.59 -34.47 -19.01
CA GLU A 108 -12.12 -35.87 -19.02
C GLU A 108 -13.24 -36.89 -19.29
N LYS A 109 -14.49 -36.57 -18.95
CA LYS A 109 -15.65 -37.45 -19.20
C LYS A 109 -15.94 -37.64 -20.70
N GLN A 110 -15.60 -36.65 -21.52
CA GLN A 110 -15.95 -36.63 -22.95
C GLN A 110 -14.91 -37.31 -23.86
N ARG A 111 -13.69 -37.53 -23.38
CA ARG A 111 -12.69 -38.34 -24.10
C ARG A 111 -12.96 -39.83 -23.93
N LYS A 112 -13.30 -40.27 -22.71
CA LYS A 112 -13.51 -41.70 -22.44
C LYS A 112 -14.74 -42.29 -23.15
N GLU A 113 -15.81 -41.50 -23.31
CA GLU A 113 -17.01 -41.92 -24.06
C GLU A 113 -16.81 -42.05 -25.57
N ARG A 114 -15.78 -41.39 -26.14
CA ARG A 114 -15.49 -41.46 -27.57
C ARG A 114 -14.66 -42.71 -27.90
N ASP A 115 -13.70 -43.03 -27.05
CA ASP A 115 -12.84 -44.21 -27.21
C ASP A 115 -13.64 -45.53 -27.02
N GLU A 116 -14.58 -45.59 -26.07
CA GLU A 116 -15.44 -46.78 -25.87
C GLU A 116 -16.43 -47.00 -27.04
N LYS A 117 -16.84 -45.93 -27.73
CA LYS A 117 -17.72 -46.03 -28.92
C LYS A 117 -16.97 -46.49 -30.16
N GLU A 118 -15.67 -46.24 -30.24
CA GLU A 118 -14.81 -46.67 -31.35
C GLU A 118 -14.48 -48.16 -31.25
N GLU A 119 -14.19 -48.68 -30.05
CA GLU A 119 -13.97 -50.12 -29.83
C GLU A 119 -15.21 -50.98 -30.14
N MET A 120 -16.42 -50.47 -29.86
CA MET A 120 -17.67 -51.20 -30.12
C MET A 120 -18.02 -51.27 -31.63
N ALA A 121 -17.54 -50.33 -32.44
CA ALA A 121 -17.77 -50.31 -33.89
C ALA A 121 -16.85 -51.28 -34.65
N VAL A 122 -15.64 -51.52 -34.16
CA VAL A 122 -14.69 -52.47 -34.76
C VAL A 122 -15.14 -53.93 -34.52
N GLY A 123 -15.94 -54.19 -33.47
CA GLY A 123 -16.42 -55.52 -33.11
C GLY A 123 -17.54 -56.13 -33.97
N LEU A 124 -18.17 -55.37 -34.88
CA LEU A 124 -19.31 -55.83 -35.70
C LEU A 124 -18.97 -56.07 -37.18
N GLY A 125 -17.70 -55.91 -37.56
CA GLY A 125 -17.27 -55.94 -38.95
C GLY A 125 -16.51 -57.21 -39.35
N ASN A 126 -16.93 -58.41 -38.93
CA ASN A 126 -16.42 -59.69 -39.44
C ASN A 126 -17.40 -60.85 -39.13
N MET A 127 -18.40 -61.08 -39.99
CA MET A 127 -18.94 -62.44 -40.14
C MET A 127 -19.28 -62.69 -41.60
N ALA A 128 -18.56 -63.67 -42.14
CA ALA A 128 -18.53 -64.03 -43.54
C ALA A 128 -19.88 -64.53 -44.03
N ILE A 129 -20.10 -64.23 -45.29
CA ILE A 129 -21.06 -64.83 -46.19
C ILE A 129 -20.46 -66.19 -46.59
N ASP A 130 -21.15 -67.27 -46.30
CA ASP A 130 -21.19 -68.53 -47.07
C ASP A 130 -22.50 -69.21 -46.61
N GLY A 131 -23.46 -69.58 -47.44
CA GLY A 131 -23.35 -69.98 -48.83
C GLY A 131 -24.02 -71.35 -48.96
N ALA A 132 -25.21 -71.35 -49.54
CA ALA A 132 -25.80 -72.42 -50.33
C ALA A 132 -26.46 -73.66 -49.65
N ALA A 133 -27.68 -73.88 -50.16
CA ALA A 133 -28.39 -75.14 -50.49
C ALA A 133 -28.99 -75.98 -49.37
#